data_AF-A0A966WXL8-F1
#
_entry.id   AF-A0A966WXL8-F1
#
_cell.length_a   1.000
_cell.length_b   1.000
_cell.length_c   1.000
_cell.angle_alpha   90.00
_cell.angle_beta   90.00
_cell.angle_gamma   90.00
#
_symmetry.space_group_name_H-M   'P 1'
#
loop_
_entity.id
_entity.type
_entity.pdbx_description
1 polymer ?
#
loop_
_entity_poly.entity_id
_entity_poly.type
_entity_poly.pdbx_seq_one_letter_code
_entity_poly.pdbx_strand_id
1 'polypeptide(L)'
;MTPSREQILGASSPWLAGLLNVVPGLGTGYIYQRRWRAYWITSGLATAWFVLGAVLDQDLDPVLQADVIQQNQLYGLGGFVLLAAITSAEAVITARKLRPN
;
A
#
# COMPACT_ATOMS: atom_id res chain seq x y z
N MET A 1 -1.02 -33.73 6.57
CA MET A 1 -0.19 -33.36 5.40
C MET A 1 -0.03 -31.85 5.41
N THR A 2 1.19 -31.33 5.50
CA THR A 2 1.45 -29.89 5.36
C THR A 2 1.47 -29.55 3.87
N PRO A 3 0.63 -28.62 3.39
CA PRO A 3 0.58 -28.28 1.98
C PRO A 3 1.94 -27.77 1.49
N SER A 4 2.32 -28.18 0.28
CA SER A 4 3.57 -27.72 -0.34
C SER A 4 3.50 -26.22 -0.65
N ARG A 5 4.67 -25.61 -0.82
CA ARG A 5 4.75 -24.18 -1.15
C ARG A 5 4.01 -23.84 -2.44
N GLU A 6 4.09 -24.69 -3.46
CA GLU A 6 3.32 -24.49 -4.70
C GLU A 6 1.81 -24.61 -4.47
N GLN A 7 1.36 -25.50 -3.58
CA GLN A 7 -0.06 -25.67 -3.27
C GLN A 7 -0.65 -24.45 -2.54
N ILE A 8 0.09 -23.87 -1.59
CA ILE A 8 -0.34 -22.64 -0.89
C ILE A 8 -0.42 -21.46 -1.89
N LEU A 9 0.59 -21.32 -2.75
CA LEU A 9 0.62 -20.25 -3.75
C LEU A 9 -0.43 -20.44 -4.87
N GLY A 10 -0.69 -21.67 -5.28
CA GLY A 10 -1.75 -22.01 -6.24
C GLY A 10 -3.15 -21.72 -5.69
N ALA A 11 -3.36 -21.95 -4.40
CA ALA A 11 -4.62 -21.63 -3.70
C ALA A 11 -4.80 -20.13 -3.42
N SER A 12 -3.71 -19.34 -3.44
CA SER A 12 -3.74 -17.89 -3.20
C SER A 12 -4.42 -17.15 -4.36
N SER A 13 -5.50 -16.40 -4.11
CA SER A 13 -6.21 -15.65 -5.16
C SER A 13 -5.53 -14.31 -5.47
N PRO A 14 -5.20 -14.03 -6.75
CA PRO A 14 -4.63 -12.74 -7.17
C PRO A 14 -5.51 -11.54 -6.79
N TRP A 15 -6.82 -11.73 -6.69
CA TRP A 15 -7.75 -10.68 -6.25
C TRP A 15 -7.55 -10.32 -4.78
N LEU A 16 -7.37 -11.32 -3.90
CA LEU A 16 -7.04 -11.12 -2.49
C LEU A 16 -5.68 -10.42 -2.35
N ALA A 17 -4.73 -10.67 -3.26
CA ALA A 17 -3.45 -9.96 -3.31
C ALA A 17 -3.64 -8.48 -3.57
N GLY A 18 -4.47 -8.16 -4.56
CA GLY A 18 -4.84 -6.78 -4.87
C GLY A 18 -5.55 -6.12 -3.69
N LEU A 19 -6.60 -6.76 -3.15
CA LEU A 19 -7.44 -6.20 -2.08
C LEU A 19 -6.63 -5.86 -0.84
N LEU A 20 -5.79 -6.78 -0.37
CA LEU A 20 -5.04 -6.54 0.86
C LEU A 20 -4.01 -5.42 0.68
N ASN A 21 -3.51 -5.21 -0.56
CA ASN A 21 -2.57 -4.14 -0.87
C ASN A 21 -3.25 -2.80 -1.23
N VAL A 22 -4.59 -2.73 -1.21
CA VAL A 22 -5.32 -1.45 -1.31
C VAL A 22 -4.99 -0.56 -0.11
N VAL A 23 -4.73 -1.14 1.06
CA VAL A 23 -4.11 -0.42 2.17
C VAL A 23 -2.61 -0.62 2.06
N PRO A 24 -1.83 0.43 1.75
CA PRO A 24 -0.38 0.37 1.72
C PRO A 24 0.21 -0.35 2.93
N GLY A 25 1.03 -1.37 2.68
CA GLY A 25 1.71 -2.12 3.73
C GLY A 25 0.91 -3.27 4.35
N LEU A 26 -0.42 -3.29 4.33
CA LEU A 26 -1.17 -4.40 4.97
C LEU A 26 -1.19 -5.69 4.14
N GLY A 27 -1.28 -5.60 2.82
CA GLY A 27 -1.40 -6.79 1.96
C GLY A 27 -0.12 -7.43 1.51
N THR A 28 1.00 -6.75 1.68
CA THR A 28 2.31 -7.33 1.39
C THR A 28 2.65 -8.44 2.39
N GLY A 29 2.11 -8.38 3.62
CA GLY A 29 2.33 -9.40 4.65
C GLY A 29 1.53 -10.70 4.45
N TYR A 30 0.26 -10.60 4.07
CA TYR A 30 -0.66 -11.76 4.06
C TYR A 30 -0.41 -12.74 2.90
N ILE A 31 -0.05 -12.25 1.70
CA ILE A 31 0.20 -13.12 0.53
C ILE A 31 1.69 -13.44 0.35
N TYR A 32 2.56 -12.68 1.00
CA TYR A 32 3.99 -12.89 0.94
C TYR A 32 4.61 -12.82 2.33
N GLN A 33 4.67 -13.96 3.02
CA GLN A 33 5.64 -14.18 4.11
C GLN A 33 7.12 -13.96 3.67
N ARG A 34 7.41 -13.58 2.41
CA ARG A 34 8.71 -13.71 1.75
C ARG A 34 9.32 -12.41 1.20
N ARG A 35 8.66 -11.26 1.28
CA ARG A 35 9.21 -9.97 0.79
C ARG A 35 9.12 -8.84 1.82
N TRP A 36 9.68 -9.10 3.00
CA TRP A 36 9.79 -8.12 4.10
C TRP A 36 10.36 -6.77 3.66
N ARG A 37 11.28 -6.75 2.68
CA ARG A 37 11.81 -5.49 2.12
C ARG A 37 10.73 -4.62 1.48
N ALA A 38 9.86 -5.20 0.65
CA ALA A 38 8.79 -4.44 0.00
C ALA A 38 7.78 -3.93 1.04
N TYR A 39 7.39 -4.77 2.00
CA TYR A 39 6.56 -4.38 3.14
C TYR A 39 7.12 -3.16 3.89
N TRP A 40 8.39 -3.20 4.28
CA TRP A 40 9.03 -2.11 5.02
C TRP A 40 9.21 -0.84 4.18
N ILE A 41 9.53 -0.98 2.89
CA ILE A 41 9.63 0.17 1.98
C ILE A 41 8.27 0.86 1.83
N THR A 42 7.21 0.11 1.52
CA THR A 42 5.87 0.65 1.35
C THR A 42 5.37 1.29 2.64
N SER A 43 5.58 0.64 3.79
CA SER A 43 5.19 1.17 5.10
C SER A 43 5.97 2.44 5.45
N GLY A 44 7.28 2.46 5.18
CA GLY A 44 8.13 3.63 5.37
C GLY A 44 7.74 4.79 4.48
N LEU A 45 7.45 4.54 3.19
CA LEU A 45 6.98 5.56 2.25
C LEU A 45 5.61 6.12 2.65
N ALA A 46 4.66 5.26 3.01
CA ALA A 46 3.35 5.69 3.48
C ALA A 46 3.47 6.55 4.75
N THR A 47 4.28 6.11 5.72
CA THR A 47 4.53 6.86 6.96
C THR A 47 5.19 8.20 6.68
N ALA A 48 6.24 8.23 5.86
CA ALA A 48 6.92 9.46 5.48
C ALA A 48 5.97 10.43 4.76
N TRP A 49 5.08 9.93 3.90
CA TRP A 49 4.09 10.73 3.21
C TRP A 49 3.10 11.40 4.18
N PHE A 50 2.57 10.65 5.16
CA PHE A 50 1.70 11.23 6.18
C PHE A 50 2.42 12.20 7.11
N VAL A 51 3.67 11.90 7.49
CA VAL A 51 4.49 12.82 8.31
C VAL A 51 4.75 14.12 7.57
N LEU A 52 5.10 14.06 6.27
CA LEU A 52 5.28 15.25 5.45
C LEU A 52 3.98 16.06 5.36
N GLY A 53 2.83 15.40 5.18
CA GLY A 53 1.53 16.07 5.21
C GLY A 53 1.27 16.77 6.54
N ALA A 54 1.53 16.11 7.67
CA ALA A 54 1.36 16.70 8.99
C ALA A 54 2.29 17.90 9.24
N VAL A 55 3.54 17.84 8.75
CA VAL A 55 4.49 18.95 8.83
C VAL A 55 4.03 20.13 7.97
N LEU A 56 3.45 19.88 6.79
CA LEU A 56 2.94 20.94 5.91
C LEU A 56 1.72 21.66 6.50
N ASP A 57 0.94 20.99 7.34
CA ASP A 57 -0.25 21.56 7.98
C ASP A 57 0.02 22.20 9.35
N GLN A 58 1.22 22.05 9.93
CA GLN A 58 1.49 22.37 11.34
C GLN A 58 1.30 23.85 11.72
N ASP A 59 1.58 24.78 10.79
CA ASP A 59 1.58 26.23 11.02
C ASP A 59 0.41 26.94 10.31
N LEU A 60 -0.54 26.17 9.75
CA LEU A 60 -1.68 26.72 9.03
C LEU A 60 -2.80 27.09 10.01
N ASP A 61 -3.32 28.31 9.86
CA ASP A 61 -4.51 28.74 10.57
C ASP A 61 -5.76 28.14 9.91
N PRO A 62 -6.56 27.32 10.62
CA PRO A 62 -7.70 26.62 10.04
C PRO A 62 -8.86 27.52 9.60
N VAL A 63 -8.91 28.76 10.07
CA VAL A 63 -9.96 29.73 9.72
C VAL A 63 -9.51 30.60 8.56
N LEU A 64 -8.25 31.03 8.56
CA LEU A 64 -7.73 31.96 7.55
C LEU A 64 -7.19 31.25 6.30
N GLN A 65 -6.81 29.98 6.40
CA GLN A 65 -6.11 29.21 5.34
C GLN A 65 -6.78 27.87 5.05
N ALA A 66 -8.12 27.82 5.17
CA ALA A 66 -8.90 26.59 4.98
C ALA A 66 -8.73 25.98 3.57
N ASP A 67 -8.55 26.81 2.54
CA ASP A 67 -8.31 26.39 1.16
C ASP A 67 -6.95 25.70 1.00
N VAL A 68 -5.91 26.20 1.68
CA VAL A 68 -4.56 25.61 1.69
C VAL A 68 -4.59 24.25 2.38
N ILE A 69 -5.26 24.16 3.54
CA ILE A 69 -5.43 22.90 4.28
C ILE A 69 -6.18 21.88 3.43
N GLN A 70 -7.25 22.30 2.75
CA GLN A 70 -8.01 21.42 1.86
C GLN A 70 -7.13 20.90 0.70
N GLN A 71 -6.30 21.75 0.10
CA GLN A 71 -5.36 21.32 -0.94
C GLN A 71 -4.33 20.33 -0.41
N ASN A 72 -3.74 20.58 0.76
CA ASN A 72 -2.78 19.67 1.39
C ASN A 72 -3.40 18.30 1.69
N GLN A 73 -4.64 18.27 2.16
CA GLN A 73 -5.38 17.01 2.36
C GLN A 73 -5.63 16.26 1.05
N LEU A 74 -5.96 16.98 -0.04
CA LEU A 74 -6.11 16.37 -1.36
C LEU A 74 -4.78 15.81 -1.88
N TYR A 75 -3.66 16.50 -1.67
CA TYR A 75 -2.34 15.97 -2.00
C TYR A 75 -1.98 14.75 -1.14
N GLY A 76 -2.29 14.79 0.15
CA GLY A 76 -2.13 13.67 1.08
C GLY A 76 -2.90 12.44 0.59
N LEU A 77 -4.19 12.60 0.31
CA LEU A 77 -5.06 11.53 -0.20
C LEU A 77 -4.61 11.03 -1.57
N GLY A 78 -4.26 11.94 -2.49
CA GLY A 78 -3.81 11.61 -3.84
C GLY A 78 -2.55 10.75 -3.83
N GLY A 79 -1.55 11.12 -3.00
CA GLY A 79 -0.34 10.32 -2.85
C GLY A 79 -0.61 8.96 -2.20
N PHE A 80 -1.52 8.88 -1.22
CA PHE A 80 -1.93 7.62 -0.61
C PHE A 80 -2.62 6.69 -1.62
N VAL A 81 -3.54 7.21 -2.43
CA VAL A 81 -4.23 6.46 -3.49
C VAL A 81 -3.25 5.98 -4.55
N LEU A 82 -2.30 6.81 -4.97
CA LEU A 82 -1.26 6.43 -5.92
C LEU A 82 -0.43 5.26 -5.39
N LEU A 83 0.00 5.35 -4.13
CA LEU A 83 0.81 4.33 -3.49
C LEU A 83 0.04 3.01 -3.30
N ALA A 84 -1.26 3.08 -2.97
CA ALA A 84 -2.17 1.94 -2.95
C ALA A 84 -2.32 1.29 -4.35
N ALA A 85 -2.52 2.09 -5.40
CA ALA A 85 -2.68 1.59 -6.75
C ALA A 85 -1.42 0.84 -7.25
N ILE A 86 -0.23 1.41 -7.02
CA ILE A 86 1.04 0.80 -7.41
C ILE A 86 1.25 -0.53 -6.68
N THR A 87 1.10 -0.52 -5.35
CA THR A 87 1.34 -1.71 -4.52
C THR A 87 0.33 -2.83 -4.81
N SER A 88 -0.93 -2.48 -5.05
CA SER A 88 -1.96 -3.42 -5.48
C SER A 88 -1.65 -4.03 -6.86
N ALA A 89 -1.25 -3.20 -7.84
CA ALA A 89 -0.88 -3.68 -9.17
C ALA A 89 0.33 -4.64 -9.13
N GLU A 90 1.38 -4.28 -8.38
CA GLU A 90 2.56 -5.13 -8.20
C GLU A 90 2.21 -6.47 -7.55
N ALA A 91 1.32 -6.47 -6.55
CA ALA A 91 0.85 -7.68 -5.90
C ALA A 91 0.11 -8.60 -6.88
N VAL A 92 -0.79 -8.06 -7.71
CA VAL A 92 -1.53 -8.83 -8.72
C VAL A 92 -0.59 -9.41 -9.78
N ILE A 93 0.34 -8.60 -10.32
CA ILE A 93 1.32 -9.05 -11.32
C ILE A 93 2.18 -10.18 -10.75
N THR A 94 2.66 -10.03 -9.52
CA THR A 94 3.53 -11.03 -8.88
C THR A 94 2.75 -12.32 -8.59
N ALA A 95 1.50 -12.22 -8.11
CA ALA A 95 0.65 -13.37 -7.88
C ALA A 95 0.37 -14.16 -9.16
N ARG A 96 0.15 -13.48 -10.29
CA ARG A 96 -0.02 -14.12 -11.60
C ARG A 96 1.23 -14.86 -12.06
N LYS A 97 2.43 -14.28 -11.89
CA LYS A 97 3.71 -14.91 -12.26
C LYS A 97 4.02 -16.20 -11.48
N LEU A 98 3.49 -16.33 -10.26
CA LEU A 98 3.76 -17.51 -9.41
C LEU A 98 2.77 -18.66 -9.62
N ARG A 99 1.72 -18.48 -10.43
CA ARG A 99 0.83 -19.57 -10.82
C ARG A 99 1.41 -20.24 -12.08
N PRO A 100 1.73 -21.55 -12.03
CA PRO A 100 1.95 -22.32 -13.25
C PRO A 100 0.62 -22.42 -14.01
N ASN A 101 0.66 -22.27 -15.34
CA ASN A 101 -0.46 -22.70 -16.19
C ASN A 101 -0.67 -24.20 -16.07
#